data_AF-A0A9D1QX03-F1
#
_entry.id   AF-A0A9D1QX03-F1
#
_cell.length_a   1.000
_cell.length_b   1.000
_cell.length_c   1.000
_cell.angle_alpha   90.00
_cell.angle_beta   90.00
_cell.angle_gamma   90.00
#
_symmetry.space_group_name_H-M   'P 1'
#
loop_
_entity.id
_entity.type
_entity.pdbx_description
1 polymer ?
#
loop_
_entity_poly.entity_id
_entity_poly.type
_entity_poly.pdbx_seq_one_letter_code
_entity_poly.pdbx_strand_id
1 'polypeptide(L)' 'GVISVSVGNQSAGTAITLTDRSGTPLITYTPELSFQVVILSSPDLVPGETYTITVGSASGEFEAA' A
#
# COMPACT_ATOMS: atom_id res chain seq x y z
N GLY A 1 11.49 5.64 2.04
CA GLY A 1 10.37 5.84 2.99
C GLY A 1 9.68 4.53 3.29
N VAL A 2 8.85 4.53 4.32
CA VAL A 2 8.03 3.37 4.72
C VAL A 2 6.58 3.79 4.91
N ILE A 3 5.64 2.95 4.49
CA ILE A 3 4.23 3.05 4.85
C ILE A 3 3.80 1.74 5.51
N SER A 4 3.24 1.83 6.71
CA SER A 4 2.72 0.69 7.47
C SER A 4 1.26 0.91 7.84
N VAL A 5 0.37 0.04 7.38
CA VAL A 5 -1.08 0.21 7.52
C VAL A 5 -1.74 -1.10 7.94
N SER A 6 -2.69 -1.00 8.88
CA SER A 6 -3.62 -2.07 9.21
C SER A 6 -4.82 -2.01 8.27
N VAL A 7 -5.08 -3.09 7.55
CA VAL A 7 -6.13 -3.17 6.50
C VAL A 7 -7.31 -4.07 6.89
N GLY A 8 -7.32 -4.56 8.15
CA GLY A 8 -8.26 -5.59 8.59
C GLY A 8 -8.05 -6.92 7.86
N ASN A 9 -8.90 -7.92 8.11
CA ASN A 9 -8.76 -9.23 7.48
C ASN A 9 -8.99 -9.18 5.97
N GLN A 10 -7.95 -9.51 5.22
CA GLN A 10 -7.96 -9.66 3.77
C GLN A 10 -7.67 -11.12 3.39
N SER A 11 -8.39 -11.63 2.39
CA SER A 11 -8.20 -12.97 1.86
C SER A 11 -6.90 -13.06 1.04
N ALA A 12 -6.34 -14.27 0.96
CA ALA A 12 -5.30 -14.59 -0.02
C ALA A 12 -5.74 -14.17 -1.43
N GLY A 13 -4.81 -13.67 -2.24
CA GLY A 13 -5.10 -13.19 -3.59
C GLY A 13 -5.68 -11.78 -3.67
N THR A 14 -5.92 -11.09 -2.55
CA THR A 14 -6.37 -9.69 -2.56
C THR A 14 -5.22 -8.78 -3.00
N ALA A 15 -5.36 -8.11 -4.14
CA ALA A 15 -4.32 -7.24 -4.68
C ALA A 15 -4.08 -6.00 -3.81
N ILE A 16 -2.82 -5.59 -3.74
CA ILE A 16 -2.34 -4.37 -3.10
C ILE A 16 -1.64 -3.53 -4.17
N THR A 17 -2.02 -2.25 -4.25
CA THR A 17 -1.37 -1.27 -5.12
C THR A 17 -1.05 -0.01 -4.32
N LEU A 18 0.18 0.47 -4.43
CA LEU A 18 0.59 1.79 -3.94
C LEU A 18 0.82 2.71 -5.12
N THR A 19 0.17 3.87 -5.13
CA THR A 19 0.37 4.90 -6.16
C THR A 19 0.89 6.21 -5.55
N ASP A 20 1.66 6.95 -6.33
CA ASP A 20 2.01 8.34 -6.01
C ASP A 20 0.80 9.28 -6.14
N ARG A 21 0.99 10.57 -5.82
CA ARG A 21 -0.05 11.62 -5.95
C ARG A 21 -0.56 11.80 -7.39
N SER A 22 0.23 11.41 -8.39
CA SER A 22 -0.17 11.48 -9.81
C SER A 22 -0.97 10.26 -10.26
N GLY A 23 -1.16 9.26 -9.38
CA GLY A 23 -1.81 7.99 -9.71
C GLY A 23 -0.87 6.98 -10.37
N THR A 24 0.44 7.22 -10.41
CA THR A 24 1.42 6.28 -10.96
C THR A 24 1.62 5.13 -9.98
N PRO A 25 1.47 3.86 -10.40
CA PRO A 25 1.73 2.72 -9.54
C PRO A 25 3.24 2.58 -9.27
N LEU A 26 3.60 2.55 -7.99
CA LEU A 26 4.97 2.35 -7.51
C LEU A 26 5.21 0.91 -7.06
N ILE A 27 4.23 0.32 -6.37
CA ILE A 27 4.28 -1.07 -5.89
C ILE A 27 2.96 -1.74 -6.23
N THR A 28 3.03 -2.95 -6.77
CA THR A 28 1.86 -3.81 -6.96
C THR A 28 2.22 -5.21 -6.50
N TYR A 29 1.40 -5.78 -5.63
CA TYR A 29 1.64 -7.10 -5.08
C TYR A 29 0.34 -7.82 -4.76
N THR A 30 0.33 -9.15 -4.95
CA THR A 30 -0.82 -10.00 -4.65
C THR A 30 -0.35 -11.09 -3.67
N PRO A 31 -0.62 -10.94 -2.36
CA PRO A 31 -0.21 -11.92 -1.35
C PRO A 31 -0.84 -13.29 -1.58
N GLU A 32 -0.07 -14.36 -1.39
CA GLU A 32 -0.54 -15.75 -1.52
C GLU A 32 -1.30 -16.26 -0.29
N LEU A 33 -1.20 -15.56 0.83
CA LEU A 33 -1.84 -15.90 2.10
C LEU A 33 -2.72 -14.74 2.59
N SER A 34 -3.69 -15.04 3.44
CA SER A 34 -4.50 -14.00 4.11
C SER A 34 -3.63 -13.10 4.97
N PHE A 35 -3.95 -11.81 5.01
CA PHE A 35 -3.14 -10.80 5.67
C PHE A 35 -4.02 -9.76 6.37
N GLN A 36 -3.40 -8.99 7.27
CA GLN A 36 -4.06 -7.91 8.01
C GLN A 36 -3.26 -6.61 8.06
N VAL A 37 -1.96 -6.69 7.78
CA VAL A 37 -1.04 -5.57 7.84
C VAL A 37 -0.27 -5.53 6.53
N VAL A 38 -0.10 -4.34 6.00
CA VAL A 38 0.69 -4.06 4.82
C VAL A 38 1.84 -3.14 5.23
N ILE A 39 3.07 -3.57 4.94
CA ILE A 39 4.28 -2.78 5.15
C ILE A 39 4.98 -2.67 3.80
N LEU A 40 5.09 -1.45 3.29
CA LEU A 40 5.70 -1.15 2.01
C LEU A 40 6.89 -0.22 2.23
N SER A 41 8.02 -0.57 1.63
CA SER A 41 9.24 0.24 1.66
C SER A 41 9.84 0.31 0.28
N SER A 42 10.21 1.50 -0.16
CA SER A 42 10.96 1.71 -1.41
C SER A 42 11.85 2.95 -1.26
N PRO A 43 13.01 2.99 -1.96
CA PRO A 43 13.80 4.22 -2.09
C PRO A 43 13.00 5.37 -2.75
N ASP A 44 11.97 5.06 -3.55
CA ASP A 44 11.14 6.05 -4.25
C ASP A 44 10.08 6.69 -3.33
N LEU A 45 9.88 6.15 -2.12
CA LEU A 45 9.00 6.76 -1.12
C LEU A 45 9.75 7.87 -0.38
N VAL A 46 9.25 9.10 -0.52
CA VAL A 46 9.80 10.29 0.10
C VAL A 46 9.06 10.57 1.41
N PRO A 47 9.75 10.61 2.56
CA PRO A 47 9.12 10.95 3.83
C PRO A 47 8.41 12.30 3.77
N GLY A 48 7.20 12.39 4.33
CA GLY A 48 6.38 13.60 4.28
C GLY A 48 5.43 13.70 3.08
N GLU A 49 5.62 12.88 2.04
CA GLU A 49 4.72 12.86 0.90
C GLU A 49 3.55 11.88 1.09
N THR A 50 2.43 12.21 0.46
CA THR A 50 1.19 11.44 0.51
C THR A 50 1.10 10.46 -0.66
N TYR A 51 0.72 9.23 -0.35
CA TYR A 51 0.54 8.15 -1.32
C TYR A 51 -0.83 7.49 -1.12
N THR A 52 -1.37 6.88 -2.17
CA THR A 52 -2.62 6.12 -2.09
C THR A 52 -2.30 4.63 -2.03
N ILE A 53 -2.78 3.95 -0.99
CA ILE A 53 -2.80 2.49 -0.90
C ILE A 53 -4.20 2.01 -1.28
N THR A 54 -4.26 1.09 -2.22
CA THR A 54 -5.47 0.34 -2.59
C THR A 54 -5.29 -1.12 -2.22
N VAL A 55 -6.24 -1.68 -1.46
CA VAL A 55 -6.31 -3.10 -1.11
C VAL A 55 -7.67 -3.65 -1.50
N GLY A 56 -7.68 -4.52 -2.51
CA GLY A 56 -8.91 -4.96 -3.16
C GLY A 56 -9.68 -3.77 -3.74
N SER A 57 -10.84 -3.48 -3.17
CA SER A 57 -11.70 -2.35 -3.57
C SER A 57 -11.60 -1.13 -2.63
N ALA A 58 -10.91 -1.25 -1.50
CA ALA A 58 -10.75 -0.17 -0.54
C ALA A 58 -9.47 0.62 -0.82
N SER A 59 -9.51 1.93 -0.63
CA SER A 59 -8.33 2.79 -0.73
C SER A 59 -8.24 3.77 0.43
N GLY A 60 -7.02 4.22 0.70
CA GLY A 60 -6.73 5.25 1.70
C GLY A 60 -5.44 5.99 1.36
N GLU A 61 -5.36 7.24 1.82
CA GLU A 61 -4.19 8.08 1.68
C GLU A 61 -3.35 8.03 2.96
N PHE A 62 -2.04 7.86 2.79
CA PHE A 62 -1.09 7.74 3.89
C PHE A 62 0.19 8.50 3.57
N GLU A 63 0.74 9.16 4.59
CA GLU A 63 2.04 9.82 4.51
C GLU A 63 3.15 8.79 4.71
N ALA A 64 4.19 8.86 3.88
CA ALA A 64 5.38 8.05 4.08
C ALA A 64 6.20 8.57 5.27
N ALA A 65 6.67 7.64 6.10
CA ALA A 65 7.66 7.88 7.15
C ALA A 65 9.09 7.76 6.63
#